data_AF-A0A960KJQ2-F1
#
_entry.id   AF-A0A960KJQ2-F1
#
_cell.length_a   1.000
_cell.length_b   1.000
_cell.length_c   1.000
_cell.angle_alpha   90.00
_cell.angle_beta   90.00
_cell.angle_gamma   90.00
#
_symmetry.space_group_name_H-M   'P 1'
#
loop_
_entity.id
_entity.type
_entity.pdbx_description
1 polymer ?
#
loop_
_entity_poly.entity_id
_entity_poly.type
_entity_poly.pdbx_seq_one_letter_code
_entity_poly.pdbx_strand_id
1 'polypeptide(L)'
;MMRRFAMLLIAGVALAQTTPKSMVEAYDAIADTILATKQAEYSIVAAILDGHFHGAQAYHNSGQFDKAAAEMALFGTEGDNAIGGIRKKLLDGGHHHHSDGEAKGTYEPGFVIIKRETKTAVLNTVAAYKQAKSAEDREKAWKQFTELAHAALSP
;
A
#
# COMPACT_ATOMS: atom_id res chain seq x y z
N MET A 1 -17.47 -54.45 -57.90
CA MET A 1 -17.70 -53.05 -58.35
C MET A 1 -17.89 -52.19 -57.11
N MET A 2 -16.90 -51.36 -56.78
CA MET A 2 -16.74 -50.67 -55.49
C MET A 2 -17.85 -49.65 -55.23
N ARG A 3 -18.52 -49.74 -54.08
CA ARG A 3 -19.34 -48.65 -53.53
C ARG A 3 -18.44 -47.73 -52.70
N ARG A 4 -18.31 -46.49 -53.16
CA ARG A 4 -17.51 -45.43 -52.52
C ARG A 4 -18.12 -45.07 -51.17
N PHE A 5 -17.32 -45.18 -50.10
CA PHE A 5 -17.60 -44.54 -48.82
C PHE A 5 -17.34 -43.03 -48.97
N ALA A 6 -18.38 -42.22 -48.93
CA ALA A 6 -18.25 -40.78 -48.76
C ALA A 6 -18.02 -40.51 -47.27
N MET A 7 -16.76 -40.26 -46.91
CA MET A 7 -16.36 -39.77 -45.59
C MET A 7 -16.83 -38.32 -45.47
N LEU A 8 -17.90 -38.09 -44.72
CA LEU A 8 -18.36 -36.75 -44.37
C LEU A 8 -17.36 -36.16 -43.37
N LEU A 9 -16.41 -35.38 -43.87
CA LEU A 9 -15.54 -34.53 -43.05
C LEU A 9 -16.42 -33.42 -42.44
N ILE A 10 -16.90 -33.65 -41.22
CA ILE A 10 -17.41 -32.56 -40.38
C ILE A 10 -16.17 -31.81 -39.89
N ALA A 11 -15.72 -30.83 -40.68
CA ALA A 11 -14.81 -29.80 -40.20
C ALA A 11 -15.58 -28.99 -39.14
N GLY A 12 -15.46 -29.41 -37.88
CA GLY A 12 -15.92 -28.65 -36.74
C GLY A 12 -15.10 -27.36 -36.69
N VAL A 13 -15.60 -26.31 -37.33
CA VAL A 13 -15.15 -24.94 -37.08
C VAL A 13 -15.44 -24.70 -35.61
N ALA A 14 -14.42 -24.80 -34.76
CA ALA A 14 -14.43 -24.17 -33.46
C ALA A 14 -14.54 -22.67 -33.74
N LEU A 15 -15.77 -22.19 -33.96
CA LEU A 15 -16.09 -20.78 -33.96
C LEU A 15 -15.54 -20.28 -32.62
N ALA A 16 -14.47 -19.50 -32.67
CA ALA A 16 -13.94 -18.81 -31.50
C ALA A 16 -15.12 -18.06 -30.90
N GLN A 17 -15.68 -18.61 -29.84
CA GLN A 17 -16.89 -18.09 -29.22
C GLN A 17 -16.49 -16.74 -28.64
N THR A 18 -16.89 -15.66 -29.29
CA THR A 18 -16.55 -14.32 -28.82
C THR A 18 -17.31 -14.06 -27.52
N THR A 19 -16.59 -13.64 -26.49
CA THR A 19 -17.20 -13.29 -25.21
C THR A 19 -18.25 -12.19 -25.45
N PRO A 20 -19.50 -12.37 -25.00
CA PRO A 20 -20.53 -11.33 -25.14
C PRO A 20 -20.06 -10.02 -24.50
N LYS A 21 -20.30 -8.88 -25.17
CA LYS A 21 -19.92 -7.56 -24.66
C LYS A 21 -20.46 -7.28 -23.25
N SER A 22 -21.71 -7.68 -22.98
CA SER A 22 -22.32 -7.55 -21.66
C SER A 22 -21.59 -8.33 -20.56
N MET A 23 -20.95 -9.46 -20.89
CA MET A 23 -20.11 -10.18 -19.93
C MET A 23 -18.81 -9.42 -19.68
N VAL A 24 -18.15 -8.91 -20.73
CA VAL A 24 -16.94 -8.10 -20.59
C VAL A 24 -17.22 -6.85 -19.75
N GLU A 25 -18.29 -6.12 -20.05
CA GLU A 25 -18.73 -4.93 -19.29
C GLU A 25 -19.00 -5.26 -17.81
N ALA A 26 -19.61 -6.42 -17.52
CA ALA A 26 -19.82 -6.86 -16.15
C ALA A 26 -18.50 -7.18 -15.43
N TYR A 27 -17.54 -7.81 -16.11
CA TYR A 27 -16.21 -8.06 -15.55
C TYR A 27 -15.42 -6.76 -15.33
N ASP A 28 -15.50 -5.81 -16.27
CA ASP A 28 -14.86 -4.50 -16.16
C ASP A 28 -15.41 -3.72 -14.97
N ALA A 29 -16.74 -3.72 -14.76
CA ALA A 29 -17.35 -3.05 -13.61
C ALA A 29 -16.88 -3.64 -12.26
N ILE A 30 -16.68 -4.96 -12.19
CA ILE A 30 -16.10 -5.62 -11.02
C ILE A 30 -14.64 -5.18 -10.82
N ALA A 31 -13.85 -5.15 -11.90
CA ALA A 31 -12.46 -4.72 -11.85
C ALA A 31 -12.32 -3.26 -11.38
N ASP A 32 -13.14 -2.35 -11.90
CA ASP A 32 -13.17 -0.95 -11.51
C ASP A 32 -13.51 -0.78 -10.03
N THR A 33 -14.47 -1.55 -9.52
CA THR A 33 -14.85 -1.52 -8.10
C THR A 33 -13.68 -1.96 -7.20
N ILE A 34 -12.95 -2.99 -7.61
CA ILE A 34 -11.75 -3.45 -6.90
C ILE A 34 -10.66 -2.37 -6.90
N LEU A 35 -10.38 -1.77 -8.07
CA LEU A 35 -9.37 -0.70 -8.20
C LEU A 35 -9.75 0.54 -7.38
N ALA A 36 -11.02 0.95 -7.41
CA ALA A 36 -11.52 2.07 -6.61
C ALA A 36 -11.36 1.82 -5.11
N THR A 37 -11.61 0.59 -4.66
CA THR A 37 -11.43 0.21 -3.25
C THR A 37 -9.96 0.30 -2.83
N LYS A 38 -9.02 -0.12 -3.69
CA LYS A 38 -7.59 0.04 -3.44
C LYS A 38 -7.16 1.50 -3.32
N GLN A 39 -7.67 2.34 -4.22
CA GLN A 39 -7.37 3.77 -4.18
C GLN A 39 -7.90 4.39 -2.88
N ALA A 40 -9.10 4.00 -2.44
CA ALA A 40 -9.66 4.47 -1.18
C ALA A 40 -8.82 4.02 0.03
N GLU A 41 -8.35 2.77 0.05
CA GLU A 41 -7.44 2.27 1.10
C GLU A 41 -6.16 3.10 1.16
N TYR A 42 -5.50 3.31 0.01
CA TYR A 42 -4.31 4.15 -0.07
C TYR A 42 -4.56 5.55 0.49
N SER A 43 -5.64 6.20 0.05
CA SER A 43 -5.98 7.55 0.50
C SER A 43 -6.24 7.63 2.00
N ILE A 44 -6.85 6.61 2.61
CA ILE A 44 -7.06 6.56 4.07
C ILE A 44 -5.72 6.41 4.80
N VAL A 45 -4.86 5.50 4.36
CA VAL A 45 -3.54 5.30 4.99
C VAL A 45 -2.68 6.55 4.84
N ALA A 46 -2.68 7.18 3.66
CA ALA A 46 -1.97 8.43 3.42
C ALA A 46 -2.47 9.55 4.34
N ALA A 47 -3.78 9.68 4.54
CA ALA A 47 -4.36 10.66 5.46
C ALA A 47 -3.99 10.40 6.93
N ILE A 48 -3.89 9.14 7.34
CA ILE A 48 -3.44 8.76 8.71
C ILE A 48 -1.97 9.14 8.90
N LEU A 49 -1.12 8.83 7.93
CA LEU A 49 0.28 9.21 7.94
C LEU A 49 0.45 10.73 7.99
N ASP A 50 -0.30 11.46 7.16
CA ASP A 50 -0.32 12.93 7.18
C ASP A 50 -0.76 13.48 8.55
N GLY A 51 -1.76 12.85 9.17
CA GLY A 51 -2.19 13.16 10.54
C GLY A 51 -1.08 12.97 11.58
N HIS A 52 -0.36 11.85 11.54
CA HIS A 52 0.78 11.61 12.45
C HIS A 52 1.93 12.58 12.20
N PHE A 53 2.21 12.93 10.94
CA PHE A 53 3.21 13.93 10.60
C PHE A 53 2.85 15.31 11.19
N HIS A 54 1.62 15.78 10.99
CA HIS A 54 1.14 17.04 11.56
C HIS A 54 1.12 17.01 13.10
N GLY A 55 0.72 15.89 13.71
CA GLY A 55 0.78 15.70 15.16
C GLY A 55 2.22 15.80 15.69
N ALA A 56 3.16 15.12 15.04
CA ALA A 56 4.58 15.20 15.37
C ALA A 56 5.10 16.64 15.28
N GLN A 57 4.73 17.36 14.21
CA GLN A 57 5.13 18.76 14.01
C GLN A 57 4.57 19.69 15.08
N ALA A 58 3.29 19.55 15.44
CA ALA A 58 2.67 20.36 16.48
C ALA A 58 3.35 20.13 17.85
N TYR A 59 3.62 18.87 18.20
CA TYR A 59 4.32 18.55 19.44
C TYR A 59 5.78 19.02 19.44
N HIS A 60 6.49 18.87 18.32
CA HIS A 60 7.85 19.38 18.15
C HIS A 60 7.89 20.89 18.40
N ASN A 61 7.03 21.65 17.72
CA ASN A 61 6.97 23.11 17.83
C ASN A 61 6.58 23.60 19.23
N SER A 62 5.79 22.81 19.96
CA SER A 62 5.42 23.11 21.35
C SER A 62 6.44 22.64 22.40
N GLY A 63 7.57 22.05 21.98
CA GLY A 63 8.60 21.52 22.88
C GLY A 63 8.24 20.20 23.59
N GLN A 64 7.13 19.56 23.23
CA GLN A 64 6.68 18.28 23.77
C GLN A 64 7.34 17.11 23.03
N PHE A 65 8.66 17.01 23.15
CA PHE A 65 9.49 16.14 22.31
C PHE A 65 9.18 14.65 22.46
N ASP A 66 8.79 14.17 23.65
CA ASP A 66 8.40 12.77 23.82
C ASP A 66 7.12 12.42 23.05
N LYS A 67 6.17 13.35 22.97
CA LYS A 67 4.94 13.18 22.19
C LYS A 67 5.22 13.28 20.69
N ALA A 68 6.11 14.20 20.29
CA ALA A 68 6.56 14.28 18.90
C ALA A 68 7.20 12.95 18.45
N ALA A 69 8.08 12.39 19.27
CA ALA A 69 8.70 11.10 18.98
C ALA A 69 7.70 9.93 18.90
N ALA A 70 6.63 9.97 19.71
CA ALA A 70 5.57 8.97 19.65
C ALA A 70 4.80 9.04 18.32
N GLU A 71 4.43 10.24 17.87
CA GLU A 71 3.78 10.45 16.56
C GLU A 71 4.70 10.07 15.40
N MET A 72 5.99 10.42 15.48
CA MET A 72 7.00 9.98 14.49
C MET A 72 7.10 8.44 14.41
N ALA A 73 7.01 7.76 15.55
CA ALA A 73 7.01 6.30 15.58
C ALA A 73 5.75 5.71 14.95
N LEU A 74 4.57 6.28 15.26
CA LEU A 74 3.31 5.89 14.66
C LEU A 74 3.30 6.12 13.14
N PHE A 75 3.89 7.21 12.67
CA PHE A 75 4.12 7.44 11.25
C PHE A 75 4.93 6.29 10.64
N GLY A 76 6.09 5.97 11.22
CA GLY A 76 6.96 4.90 10.73
C GLY A 76 6.34 3.50 10.75
N THR A 77 5.30 3.28 11.56
CA THR A 77 4.58 2.01 11.63
C THR A 77 3.18 2.05 11.00
N GLU A 78 2.81 3.12 10.30
CA GLU A 78 1.46 3.32 9.73
C GLU A 78 0.33 3.21 10.76
N GLY A 79 0.63 3.56 12.02
CA GLY A 79 -0.30 3.39 13.13
C GLY A 79 -0.60 1.92 13.47
N ASP A 80 0.30 0.98 13.12
CA ASP A 80 0.31 -0.51 13.25
C ASP A 80 -0.93 -1.18 13.89
N ASN A 81 -1.33 -0.77 15.10
CA ASN A 81 -2.48 -1.32 15.82
C ASN A 81 -3.85 -0.85 15.27
N ALA A 82 -3.98 0.38 14.78
CA ALA A 82 -5.22 0.94 14.24
C ALA A 82 -5.54 0.37 12.84
N ILE A 83 -4.51 0.10 12.02
CA ILE A 83 -4.66 -0.40 10.66
C ILE A 83 -4.57 -1.93 10.58
N GLY A 84 -3.87 -2.59 11.50
CA GLY A 84 -3.69 -4.05 11.47
C GLY A 84 -5.00 -4.86 11.41
N GLY A 85 -6.05 -4.38 12.10
CA GLY A 85 -7.38 -5.01 12.04
C GLY A 85 -8.07 -4.88 10.67
N ILE A 86 -7.86 -3.74 9.99
CA ILE A 86 -8.39 -3.50 8.64
C ILE A 86 -7.62 -4.35 7.63
N ARG A 87 -6.28 -4.33 7.69
CA ARG A 87 -5.42 -5.14 6.82
C ARG A 87 -5.75 -6.63 6.93
N LYS A 88 -6.00 -7.12 8.15
CA LYS A 88 -6.45 -8.50 8.37
C LYS A 88 -7.78 -8.81 7.66
N LYS A 89 -8.78 -7.94 7.81
CA LYS A 89 -10.09 -8.12 7.14
C LYS A 89 -9.97 -8.12 5.61
N LEU A 90 -9.08 -7.30 5.06
CA LEU A 90 -8.83 -7.27 3.61
C LEU A 90 -8.17 -8.56 3.13
N LEU A 91 -7.17 -9.06 3.86
CA LEU A 91 -6.56 -10.37 3.59
C LEU A 91 -7.59 -11.50 3.66
N ASP A 92 -8.45 -11.52 4.68
CA ASP A 92 -9.52 -12.51 4.83
C ASP A 92 -10.54 -12.42 3.67
N GLY A 93 -10.77 -11.23 3.13
CA GLY A 93 -11.62 -10.97 1.95
C GLY A 93 -10.98 -11.34 0.61
N GLY A 94 -9.88 -12.09 0.60
CA GLY A 94 -9.20 -12.51 -0.62
C GLY A 94 -8.44 -11.40 -1.34
N HIS A 95 -8.23 -10.24 -0.71
CA HIS A 95 -7.28 -9.23 -1.19
C HIS A 95 -5.85 -9.69 -0.90
N HIS A 96 -5.51 -10.85 -1.46
CA HIS A 96 -4.18 -11.41 -1.52
C HIS A 96 -3.45 -10.74 -2.69
N HIS A 97 -2.79 -9.62 -2.44
CA HIS A 97 -1.82 -9.08 -3.39
C HIS A 97 -0.50 -9.84 -3.27
N HIS A 98 -0.56 -11.15 -3.50
CA HIS A 98 0.60 -12.03 -3.47
C HIS A 98 1.04 -12.35 -4.90
N SER A 99 1.73 -11.40 -5.53
CA SER A 99 2.77 -11.79 -6.49
C SER A 99 4.07 -11.94 -5.70
N ASP A 100 5.03 -12.71 -6.20
CA ASP A 100 6.32 -13.07 -5.58
C ASP A 100 7.20 -11.89 -5.06
N GLY A 101 6.74 -10.64 -5.16
CA GLY A 101 7.39 -9.42 -4.70
C GLY A 101 7.46 -9.25 -3.18
N GLU A 102 6.48 -9.70 -2.41
CA GLU A 102 6.46 -9.49 -0.94
C GLU A 102 7.55 -10.29 -0.21
N ALA A 103 7.81 -11.53 -0.64
CA ALA A 103 8.96 -12.33 -0.17
C ALA A 103 10.30 -11.62 -0.45
N LYS A 104 10.32 -10.70 -1.42
CA LYS A 104 11.45 -9.88 -1.82
C LYS A 104 11.40 -8.46 -1.25
N GLY A 105 10.36 -8.11 -0.48
CA GLY A 105 10.19 -6.78 0.12
C GLY A 105 9.65 -5.70 -0.84
N THR A 106 9.15 -6.08 -2.01
CA THR A 106 8.54 -5.19 -3.00
C THR A 106 7.03 -5.20 -2.84
N TYR A 107 6.45 -4.07 -2.43
CA TYR A 107 5.02 -3.90 -2.23
C TYR A 107 4.43 -3.07 -3.38
N GLU A 108 3.27 -3.49 -3.90
CA GLU A 108 2.49 -2.67 -4.83
C GLU A 108 2.05 -1.37 -4.13
N PRO A 109 2.09 -0.22 -4.82
CA PRO A 109 1.54 1.03 -4.30
C PRO A 109 0.07 0.84 -3.89
N GLY A 110 -0.28 1.13 -2.64
CA GLY A 110 -1.67 1.07 -2.15
C GLY A 110 -1.86 0.42 -0.78
N PHE A 111 -1.03 -0.57 -0.44
CA PHE A 111 -1.24 -1.42 0.74
C PHE A 111 -0.29 -1.11 1.91
N VAL A 112 0.93 -0.70 1.57
CA VAL A 112 1.99 -0.24 2.48
C VAL A 112 2.61 0.99 1.81
N ILE A 113 2.42 2.15 2.41
CA ILE A 113 3.04 3.41 1.97
C ILE A 113 4.47 3.47 2.52
N ILE A 114 4.65 3.08 3.78
CA ILE A 114 5.95 3.04 4.44
C ILE A 114 6.63 1.70 4.19
N LYS A 115 7.43 1.63 3.13
CA LYS A 115 8.28 0.47 2.82
C LYS A 115 9.21 0.13 3.99
N ARG A 116 9.67 -1.12 4.06
CA ARG A 116 10.54 -1.63 5.14
C ARG A 116 11.79 -0.77 5.38
N GLU A 117 12.43 -0.32 4.31
CA GLU A 117 13.61 0.55 4.36
C GLU A 117 13.27 1.91 4.98
N THR A 118 12.19 2.55 4.52
CA THR A 118 11.66 3.80 5.07
C THR A 118 11.26 3.64 6.53
N LYS A 119 10.57 2.56 6.89
CA LYS A 119 10.22 2.23 8.30
C LYS A 119 11.47 2.18 9.17
N THR A 120 12.51 1.50 8.69
CA THR A 120 13.78 1.38 9.42
C THR A 120 14.46 2.74 9.57
N ALA A 121 14.50 3.54 8.50
CA ALA A 121 15.06 4.89 8.53
C ALA A 121 14.30 5.80 9.52
N VAL A 122 12.97 5.81 9.47
CA VAL A 122 12.13 6.59 10.38
C VAL A 122 12.35 6.16 11.84
N LEU A 123 12.34 4.86 12.14
CA LEU A 123 12.54 4.37 13.51
C LEU A 123 13.95 4.68 14.05
N ASN A 124 14.97 4.64 13.20
CA ASN A 124 16.32 5.09 13.56
C ASN A 124 16.33 6.60 13.87
N THR A 125 15.64 7.40 13.06
CA THR A 125 15.48 8.84 13.30
C THR A 125 14.71 9.12 14.60
N VAL A 126 13.66 8.36 14.91
CA VAL A 126 12.96 8.44 16.21
C VAL A 126 13.92 8.16 17.37
N ALA A 127 14.73 7.11 17.27
CA ALA A 127 15.71 6.79 18.29
C ALA A 127 16.73 7.93 18.48
N ALA A 128 17.26 8.49 17.39
CA ALA A 128 18.17 9.63 17.42
C ALA A 128 17.51 10.87 18.04
N TYR A 129 16.26 11.15 17.68
CA TYR A 129 15.48 12.26 18.21
C TYR A 129 15.28 12.16 19.73
N LYS A 130 14.95 10.96 20.23
CA LYS A 130 14.78 10.70 21.68
C LYS A 130 16.10 10.75 22.45
N GLN A 131 17.20 10.34 21.83
CA GLN A 131 18.53 10.29 22.47
C GLN A 131 19.31 11.60 22.35
N ALA A 132 18.78 12.59 21.62
CA ALA A 132 19.42 13.87 21.38
C ALA A 132 19.73 14.59 22.71
N LYS A 133 21.03 14.88 22.92
CA LYS A 133 21.53 15.58 24.11
C LYS A 133 21.55 17.10 23.95
N SER A 134 21.36 17.58 22.74
CA SER A 134 21.33 18.99 22.39
C SER A 134 20.09 19.32 21.54
N ALA A 135 19.72 20.60 21.50
CA ALA A 135 18.67 21.07 20.59
C ALA A 135 19.07 20.89 19.12
N GLU A 136 20.35 21.04 18.80
CA GLU A 136 20.89 20.88 17.45
C GLU A 136 20.77 19.43 16.95
N ASP A 137 21.14 18.46 17.78
CA ASP A 137 21.00 17.03 17.43
C ASP A 137 19.54 16.64 17.21
N ARG A 138 18.65 17.20 18.03
CA ARG A 138 17.21 16.96 17.91
C ARG A 138 16.66 17.56 16.62
N GLU A 139 17.08 18.78 16.28
CA GLU A 139 16.69 19.46 15.06
C GLU A 139 17.20 18.74 13.82
N LYS A 140 18.41 18.17 13.87
CA LYS A 140 18.94 17.33 12.80
C LYS A 140 18.08 16.08 12.58
N ALA A 141 17.71 15.39 13.66
CA ALA A 141 16.82 14.24 13.57
C ALA A 141 15.42 14.64 13.07
N TRP A 142 14.90 15.80 13.50
CA TRP A 142 13.62 16.33 13.03
C TRP A 142 13.60 16.58 11.51
N LYS A 143 14.64 17.23 10.99
CA LYS A 143 14.78 17.48 9.55
C LYS A 143 14.80 16.19 8.75
N GLN A 144 15.58 15.20 9.20
CA GLN A 144 15.63 13.90 8.56
C GLN A 144 14.26 13.21 8.55
N PHE A 145 13.51 13.28 9.65
CA PHE A 145 12.15 12.73 9.70
C PHE A 145 11.22 13.44 8.70
N THR A 146 11.29 14.75 8.62
CA THR A 146 10.48 15.56 7.71
C THR A 146 10.76 15.21 6.24
N GLU A 147 12.03 15.04 5.87
CA GLU A 147 12.42 14.59 4.53
C GLU A 147 11.87 13.20 4.21
N LEU A 148 12.01 12.24 5.13
CA LEU A 148 11.46 10.90 4.99
C LEU A 148 9.93 10.90 4.87
N ALA A 149 9.26 11.73 5.67
CA ALA A 149 7.81 11.84 5.67
C ALA A 149 7.28 12.44 4.35
N HIS A 150 7.87 13.54 3.88
CA HIS A 150 7.52 14.13 2.60
C HIS A 150 7.77 13.18 1.43
N ALA A 151 8.89 12.46 1.43
CA ALA A 151 9.19 11.47 0.40
C ALA A 151 8.20 10.30 0.39
N ALA A 152 7.66 9.92 1.56
CA ALA A 152 6.66 8.86 1.66
C ALA A 152 5.24 9.32 1.27
N LEU A 153 4.91 10.59 1.50
CA LEU A 153 3.59 11.16 1.20
C LEU A 153 3.46 11.75 -0.21
N SER A 154 4.58 11.91 -0.93
CA SER A 154 4.60 12.38 -2.33
C SER A 154 4.64 11.16 -3.27
N PRO A 155 3.54 10.81 -3.95
CA PRO A 155 3.48 9.66 -4.86
C PRO A 155 4.40 9.79 -6.08
#